data_AF-A0A705SKG0-F1
#
_entry.id   AF-A0A705SKG0-F1
#
_cell.length_a   1.000
_cell.length_b   1.000
_cell.length_c   1.000
_cell.angle_alpha   90.00
_cell.angle_beta   90.00
_cell.angle_gamma   90.00
#
_symmetry.space_group_name_H-M   'P 1'
#
loop_
_entity.id
_entity.type
_entity.pdbx_description
1 polymer ?
#
loop_
_entity_poly.entity_id
_entity_poly.type
_entity_poly.pdbx_seq_one_letter_code
_entity_poly.pdbx_strand_id
1 'polypeptide(L)'
;GWLIRLTNNGQFDGQVQVTDPQGRRNLGGNVNMRNLNLAMVNPVFSRGEKAAGMLNARLRLGGDVQSPQLFGQLQLSALDIDGNFMPFEMQPSQLTMNFSGTRSTLAGIVRTQQGQINLNGNADWSQIDNWRARVTAKGSRVRITVPPMVRLDVSPDVVFDATPSLFTLDGRVDVPWARIVVHDLPESAVGVSSDVVMLNNDLQPETPQTASIPINSNLTVHVGNNVRIDAFGLKARLTGDLKVAQDKQGLGLNGQINIPDGRFRAYGQDLLVRKGELLFSGPPDQPLLNIEAIRNPDATEDDVIAGVRVTGTADEPKAEIFSDPAMPQAEALSYLLRGQGLDSNQSDSAAMTSMLIGLGVAQSGQVVGKIGETFGVSNLALDTQGVGDSSQVVVSGYVLPGLQVKYGVGIFDSLATLTLRYRLMPKLYLEAVSGVDQALDLLYQFEF
;
A
#
# COMPACT_ATOMS: atom_id res chain seq x y z
N GLY A 1 33.49 37.57 -20.18
CA GLY A 1 32.27 36.81 -20.47
C GLY A 1 32.66 35.45 -21.00
N TRP A 2 31.78 34.47 -20.87
CA TRP A 2 31.96 33.12 -21.39
C TRP A 2 30.74 32.76 -22.25
N LEU A 3 30.98 32.02 -23.32
CA LEU A 3 29.96 31.48 -24.21
C LEU A 3 30.29 30.00 -24.39
N ILE A 4 29.44 29.14 -23.86
CA ILE A 4 29.57 27.70 -23.97
C ILE A 4 28.40 27.21 -24.82
N ARG A 5 28.73 26.71 -26.01
CA ARG A 5 27.79 25.96 -26.85
C ARG A 5 28.00 24.48 -26.55
N LEU A 6 27.01 23.85 -25.94
CA LEU A 6 27.04 22.41 -25.69
C LEU A 6 26.48 21.75 -26.94
N THR A 7 27.31 20.98 -27.66
CA THR A 7 26.88 20.27 -28.87
C THR A 7 25.59 19.50 -28.59
N ASN A 8 24.51 19.85 -29.31
CA ASN A 8 23.16 19.29 -29.18
C ASN A 8 22.41 19.54 -27.85
N ASN A 9 22.94 20.39 -26.95
CA ASN A 9 22.42 20.59 -25.59
C ASN A 9 22.16 22.07 -25.24
N GLY A 10 22.06 22.94 -26.25
CA GLY A 10 21.69 24.35 -26.09
C GLY A 10 22.88 25.30 -25.95
N GLN A 11 22.57 26.55 -25.61
CA GLN A 11 23.55 27.61 -25.39
C GLN A 11 23.46 28.13 -23.96
N PHE A 12 24.62 28.25 -23.34
CA PHE A 12 24.81 28.89 -22.06
C PHE A 12 25.80 30.03 -22.28
N ASP A 13 25.39 31.26 -21.98
CA ASP A 13 26.28 32.42 -22.05
C ASP A 13 26.10 33.31 -20.82
N GLY A 14 27.19 33.93 -20.41
CA GLY A 14 27.14 34.83 -19.28
C GLY A 14 28.38 35.68 -19.11
N GLN A 15 28.21 36.75 -18.37
CA GLN A 15 29.29 37.58 -17.90
C GLN A 15 28.97 37.90 -16.46
N VAL A 16 29.76 37.36 -15.54
CA VAL A 16 29.69 37.66 -14.11
C VAL A 16 31.02 38.28 -13.72
N GLN A 17 30.96 39.39 -13.00
CA GLN A 17 32.11 40.12 -12.51
C GLN A 17 31.93 40.39 -11.02
N VAL A 18 32.98 40.11 -10.26
CA VAL A 18 33.13 40.62 -8.89
C VAL A 18 34.00 41.86 -8.99
N THR A 19 33.44 43.02 -8.69
CA THR A 19 34.23 44.26 -8.56
C THR A 19 34.56 44.50 -7.10
N ASP A 20 35.73 45.08 -6.84
CA ASP A 20 36.23 45.35 -5.49
C ASP A 20 36.32 44.08 -4.60
N PRO A 21 37.17 43.10 -4.97
CA PRO A 21 37.27 41.81 -4.27
C PRO A 21 37.82 41.92 -2.83
N GLN A 22 38.55 43.00 -2.52
CA GLN A 22 39.10 43.25 -1.18
C GLN A 22 38.16 44.09 -0.30
N GLY A 23 37.22 44.83 -0.88
CA GLY A 23 36.20 45.62 -0.18
C GLY A 23 34.81 44.97 -0.21
N ARG A 24 33.85 45.62 -0.88
CA ARG A 24 32.43 45.22 -0.84
C ARG A 24 32.09 43.97 -1.65
N ARG A 25 32.97 43.54 -2.57
CA ARG A 25 32.75 42.36 -3.44
C ARG A 25 31.43 42.45 -4.20
N ASN A 26 31.21 43.57 -4.90
CA ASN A 26 29.96 43.76 -5.64
C ASN A 26 29.86 42.74 -6.78
N LEU A 27 28.69 42.12 -6.90
CA LEU A 27 28.32 41.19 -7.94
C LEU A 27 27.56 41.92 -9.04
N GLY A 28 27.99 41.72 -10.28
CA GLY A 28 27.28 42.22 -11.44
C GLY A 28 27.40 41.25 -12.59
N GLY A 29 26.30 40.99 -13.30
CA GLY A 29 26.38 40.14 -14.46
C GLY A 29 25.06 39.74 -15.10
N ASN A 30 25.15 39.10 -16.25
CA ASN A 30 24.03 38.46 -16.91
C ASN A 30 24.34 36.99 -17.14
N VAL A 31 23.33 36.14 -17.01
CA VAL A 31 23.36 34.71 -17.30
C VAL A 31 22.17 34.39 -18.18
N ASN A 32 22.43 33.89 -19.38
CA ASN A 32 21.43 33.43 -20.33
C ASN A 32 21.61 31.93 -20.55
N MET A 33 20.52 31.19 -20.40
CA MET A 33 20.41 29.78 -20.76
C MET A 33 19.34 29.69 -21.84
N ARG A 34 19.67 29.14 -23.00
CA ARG A 34 18.72 28.98 -24.12
C ARG A 34 18.69 27.52 -24.54
N ASN A 35 17.51 26.93 -24.45
CA ASN A 35 17.24 25.53 -24.82
C ASN A 35 18.24 24.55 -24.20
N LEU A 36 18.59 24.78 -22.93
CA LEU A 36 19.51 23.94 -22.20
C LEU A 36 18.82 22.60 -21.88
N ASN A 37 19.32 21.50 -22.43
CA ASN A 37 18.69 20.18 -22.26
C ASN A 37 19.04 19.57 -20.91
N LEU A 38 18.04 19.32 -20.06
CA LEU A 38 18.25 18.76 -18.72
C LEU A 38 18.88 17.37 -18.72
N ALA A 39 18.86 16.63 -19.83
CA ALA A 39 19.55 15.35 -19.95
C ALA A 39 21.05 15.42 -19.65
N MET A 40 21.66 16.61 -19.67
CA MET A 40 23.07 16.79 -19.28
C MET A 40 23.36 16.53 -17.81
N VAL A 41 22.36 16.56 -16.93
CA VAL A 41 22.56 16.24 -15.50
C VAL A 41 22.45 14.74 -15.21
N ASN A 42 22.04 13.92 -16.20
CA ASN A 42 21.89 12.48 -16.04
C ASN A 42 23.16 11.74 -15.59
N PRO A 43 24.40 12.15 -15.94
CA PRO A 43 25.60 11.51 -15.40
C PRO A 43 25.76 11.63 -13.88
N VAL A 44 25.06 12.57 -13.23
CA VAL A 44 25.05 12.73 -11.77
C VAL A 44 24.05 11.78 -11.10
N PHE A 45 23.05 11.31 -11.85
CA PHE A 45 22.01 10.44 -11.33
C PHE A 45 22.46 8.98 -11.23
N SER A 46 21.84 8.25 -10.32
CA SER A 46 22.07 6.81 -10.15
C SER A 46 21.40 6.01 -11.28
N ARG A 47 21.68 4.69 -11.39
CA ARG A 47 21.09 3.86 -12.45
C ARG A 47 19.56 3.82 -12.31
N GLY A 48 18.85 4.30 -13.32
CA GLY A 48 17.38 4.26 -13.40
C GLY A 48 16.73 5.64 -13.30
N GLU A 49 17.47 6.64 -12.85
CA GLU A 49 16.99 8.01 -12.71
C GLU A 49 17.34 8.84 -13.96
N LYS A 50 16.44 9.73 -14.38
CA LYS A 50 16.63 10.64 -15.51
C LYS A 50 15.92 11.97 -15.27
N ALA A 51 16.49 13.03 -15.82
CA ALA A 51 15.80 14.29 -16.07
C ALA A 51 15.83 14.60 -17.57
N ALA A 52 14.69 15.01 -18.09
CA ALA A 52 14.51 15.48 -19.44
C ALA A 52 13.71 16.79 -19.44
N GLY A 53 13.84 17.55 -20.52
CA GLY A 53 13.18 18.83 -20.70
C GLY A 53 14.14 19.94 -21.10
N MET A 54 13.59 21.12 -21.31
CA MET A 54 14.34 22.30 -21.75
C MET A 54 14.28 23.40 -20.69
N LEU A 55 15.45 23.87 -20.30
CA LEU A 55 15.63 25.02 -19.42
C LEU A 55 15.95 26.26 -20.26
N ASN A 56 15.17 27.31 -20.03
CA ASN A 56 15.41 28.65 -20.55
C ASN A 56 15.51 29.62 -19.38
N ALA A 57 16.55 30.45 -19.34
CA ALA A 57 16.72 31.45 -18.31
C ALA A 57 17.32 32.73 -18.88
N ARG A 58 16.84 33.88 -18.39
CA ARG A 58 17.46 35.19 -18.60
C ARG A 58 17.54 35.87 -17.26
N LEU A 59 18.73 35.83 -16.69
CA LEU A 59 18.98 36.25 -15.32
C LEU A 59 20.01 37.38 -15.30
N ARG A 60 19.77 38.37 -14.45
CA ARG A 60 20.72 39.45 -14.13
C ARG A 60 21.09 39.36 -12.65
N LEU A 61 22.37 39.25 -12.39
CA LEU A 61 22.98 39.26 -11.07
C LEU A 61 23.35 40.70 -10.68
N GLY A 62 23.12 41.04 -9.42
CA GLY A 62 23.43 42.34 -8.82
C GLY A 62 23.75 42.18 -7.32
N GLY A 63 23.98 43.30 -6.64
CA GLY A 63 24.25 43.32 -5.20
C GLY A 63 25.72 43.04 -4.88
N ASP A 64 25.97 42.33 -3.78
CA ASP A 64 27.30 41.88 -3.37
C ASP A 64 27.28 40.41 -2.92
N VAL A 65 28.44 39.84 -2.63
CA VAL A 65 28.57 38.43 -2.23
C VAL A 65 27.78 38.10 -0.96
N GLN A 66 27.56 39.07 -0.05
CA GLN A 66 26.80 38.85 1.19
C GLN A 66 25.29 39.04 0.99
N SER A 67 24.89 39.80 -0.03
CA SER A 67 23.51 40.13 -0.34
C SER A 67 23.24 40.05 -1.87
N PRO A 68 23.31 38.84 -2.44
CA PRO A 68 23.18 38.65 -3.88
C PRO A 68 21.75 38.94 -4.35
N GLN A 69 21.64 39.74 -5.40
CA GLN A 69 20.38 40.06 -6.06
C GLN A 69 20.27 39.34 -7.40
N LEU A 70 19.13 38.72 -7.66
CA LEU A 70 18.82 38.03 -8.90
C LEU A 70 17.54 38.60 -9.51
N PHE A 71 17.58 38.92 -10.80
CA PHE A 71 16.44 39.45 -11.54
C PHE A 71 16.20 38.65 -12.81
N GLY A 72 14.94 38.50 -13.21
CA GLY A 72 14.55 37.88 -14.47
C GLY A 72 13.76 36.60 -14.27
N GLN A 73 13.83 35.69 -15.25
CA GLN A 73 12.98 34.50 -15.28
C GLN A 73 13.78 33.25 -15.64
N LEU A 74 13.42 32.14 -14.99
CA LEU A 74 13.80 30.78 -15.34
C LEU A 74 12.53 30.00 -15.66
N GLN A 75 12.54 29.28 -16.77
CA GLN A 75 11.45 28.45 -17.24
C GLN A 75 11.95 27.05 -17.58
N LEU A 76 11.29 26.05 -17.02
CA LEU A 76 11.45 24.64 -17.35
C LEU A 76 10.22 24.22 -18.15
N SER A 77 10.45 23.64 -19.31
CA SER A 77 9.42 23.21 -20.26
C SER A 77 9.64 21.76 -20.65
N ALA A 78 8.53 21.03 -20.84
CA ALA A 78 8.55 19.59 -21.05
C ALA A 78 9.40 18.85 -20.00
N LEU A 79 9.33 19.31 -18.74
CA LEU A 79 10.03 18.71 -17.63
C LEU A 79 9.47 17.31 -17.38
N ASP A 80 10.34 16.32 -17.46
CA ASP A 80 10.05 14.92 -17.16
C ASP A 80 11.20 14.43 -16.28
N ILE A 81 10.89 14.14 -15.02
CA ILE A 81 11.83 13.59 -14.07
C ILE A 81 11.34 12.19 -13.73
N ASP A 82 12.25 11.25 -13.74
CA ASP A 82 12.06 9.89 -13.26
C ASP A 82 13.12 9.67 -12.20
N GLY A 83 12.68 9.55 -10.96
CA GLY A 83 13.56 9.54 -9.80
C GLY A 83 12.99 8.64 -8.72
N ASN A 84 13.86 7.90 -8.03
CA ASN A 84 13.42 6.98 -6.98
C ASN A 84 12.73 7.71 -5.82
N PHE A 85 13.02 9.00 -5.64
CA PHE A 85 12.40 9.88 -4.65
C PHE A 85 10.97 10.32 -5.01
N MET A 86 10.51 10.09 -6.25
CA MET A 86 9.17 10.48 -6.68
C MET A 86 8.22 9.29 -6.70
N PRO A 87 7.11 9.33 -5.94
CA PRO A 87 6.17 8.22 -5.84
C PRO A 87 5.19 8.15 -7.02
N PHE A 88 5.36 8.98 -8.05
CA PHE A 88 4.50 9.07 -9.23
C PHE A 88 5.33 9.27 -10.49
N GLU A 89 4.79 8.79 -11.61
CA GLU A 89 5.38 9.04 -12.92
C GLU A 89 4.99 10.44 -13.41
N MET A 90 6.00 11.28 -13.66
CA MET A 90 5.82 12.63 -14.20
C MET A 90 5.50 12.55 -15.69
N GLN A 91 4.59 13.39 -16.14
CA GLN A 91 4.36 13.68 -17.56
C GLN A 91 4.97 15.04 -17.90
N PRO A 92 5.25 15.35 -19.18
CA PRO A 92 5.83 16.63 -19.57
C PRO A 92 5.14 17.85 -18.92
N SER A 93 5.88 18.47 -18.00
CA SER A 93 5.41 19.48 -17.06
C SER A 93 6.06 20.83 -17.32
N GLN A 94 5.51 21.88 -16.69
CA GLN A 94 6.09 23.22 -16.78
C GLN A 94 6.27 23.84 -15.40
N LEU A 95 7.38 24.55 -15.23
CA LEU A 95 7.71 25.30 -14.04
C LEU A 95 8.31 26.64 -14.44
N THR A 96 7.87 27.71 -13.78
CA THR A 96 8.37 29.06 -14.00
C THR A 96 8.76 29.67 -12.67
N MET A 97 9.97 30.21 -12.60
CA MET A 97 10.48 30.97 -11.48
C MET A 97 10.76 32.40 -11.94
N ASN A 98 10.22 33.38 -11.22
CA ASN A 98 10.52 34.79 -11.45
C ASN A 98 11.33 35.32 -10.27
N PHE A 99 12.40 36.04 -10.56
CA PHE A 99 13.34 36.59 -9.60
C PHE A 99 13.25 38.12 -9.60
N SER A 100 13.18 38.72 -8.42
CA SER A 100 13.08 40.16 -8.22
C SER A 100 13.93 40.61 -7.03
N GLY A 101 15.23 40.75 -7.27
CA GLY A 101 16.20 41.13 -6.24
C GLY A 101 16.52 39.96 -5.33
N THR A 102 16.15 40.04 -4.06
CA THR A 102 16.39 38.98 -3.07
C THR A 102 15.19 38.07 -2.86
N ARG A 103 14.22 38.11 -3.77
CA ARG A 103 12.97 37.34 -3.69
C ARG A 103 12.69 36.61 -5.00
N SER A 104 11.98 35.49 -4.91
CA SER A 104 11.44 34.79 -6.07
C SER A 104 10.01 34.31 -5.87
N THR A 105 9.34 34.05 -6.98
CA THR A 105 8.05 33.35 -7.02
C THR A 105 8.18 32.12 -7.90
N LEU A 106 7.54 31.03 -7.49
CA LEU A 106 7.43 29.77 -8.21
C LEU A 106 5.97 29.57 -8.65
N ALA A 107 5.76 29.20 -9.90
CA ALA A 107 4.46 28.72 -10.39
C ALA A 107 4.68 27.56 -11.36
N GLY A 108 3.91 26.49 -11.22
CA GLY A 108 4.02 25.36 -12.14
C GLY A 108 2.90 24.36 -12.01
N ILE A 109 2.83 23.49 -13.00
CA ILE A 109 1.91 22.36 -13.03
C ILE A 109 2.75 21.12 -13.30
N VAL A 110 2.74 20.21 -12.34
CA VAL A 110 3.27 18.86 -12.49
C VAL A 110 2.12 17.98 -12.95
N ARG A 111 2.23 17.50 -14.19
CA ARG A 111 1.29 16.52 -14.74
C ARG A 111 1.79 15.12 -14.40
N THR A 112 0.87 14.22 -14.14
CA THR A 112 1.16 12.80 -13.93
C THR A 112 0.28 11.98 -14.88
N GLN A 113 0.45 10.65 -14.91
CA GLN A 113 -0.43 9.79 -15.70
C GLN A 113 -1.91 9.96 -15.34
N GLN A 114 -2.19 10.27 -14.07
CA GLN A 114 -3.54 10.53 -13.59
C GLN A 114 -3.51 11.68 -12.60
N GLY A 115 -4.20 12.77 -12.94
CA GLY A 115 -4.26 13.98 -12.13
C GLY A 115 -3.12 14.96 -12.44
N GLN A 116 -3.07 16.02 -11.65
CA GLN A 116 -2.01 17.02 -11.70
C GLN A 116 -1.80 17.64 -10.32
N ILE A 117 -0.62 18.22 -10.11
CA ILE A 117 -0.25 18.98 -8.92
C ILE A 117 0.08 20.40 -9.36
N ASN A 118 -0.65 21.37 -8.81
CA ASN A 118 -0.35 22.79 -8.99
C ASN A 118 0.64 23.21 -7.89
N LEU A 119 1.76 23.78 -8.30
CA LEU A 119 2.81 24.29 -7.43
C LEU A 119 2.78 25.81 -7.45
N ASN A 120 2.70 26.43 -6.28
CA ASN A 120 2.88 27.87 -6.12
C ASN A 120 3.78 28.13 -4.92
N GLY A 121 4.77 29.01 -5.06
CA GLY A 121 5.69 29.28 -3.97
C GLY A 121 6.36 30.63 -4.04
N ASN A 122 7.08 30.95 -2.98
CA ASN A 122 7.95 32.11 -2.90
C ASN A 122 9.22 31.77 -2.12
N ALA A 123 10.25 32.58 -2.32
CA ALA A 123 11.44 32.55 -1.49
C ALA A 123 11.95 33.96 -1.25
N ASP A 124 12.60 34.16 -0.10
CA ASP A 124 13.26 35.37 0.32
C ASP A 124 14.63 35.01 0.91
N TRP A 125 15.70 35.51 0.30
CA TRP A 125 17.08 35.38 0.77
C TRP A 125 17.73 36.75 0.99
N SER A 126 16.93 37.76 1.35
CA SER A 126 17.45 39.09 1.76
C SER A 126 18.46 39.00 2.89
N GLN A 127 18.36 37.97 3.72
CA GLN A 127 19.38 37.53 4.66
C GLN A 127 19.84 36.13 4.26
N ILE A 128 21.04 36.01 3.68
CA ILE A 128 21.50 34.73 3.10
C ILE A 128 21.64 33.62 4.17
N ASP A 129 21.98 33.98 5.40
CA ASP A 129 22.09 33.05 6.53
C ASP A 129 20.72 32.71 7.17
N ASN A 130 19.65 33.36 6.74
CA ASN A 130 18.29 33.19 7.26
C ASN A 130 17.26 33.26 6.11
N TRP A 131 17.55 32.55 5.03
CA TRP A 131 16.65 32.47 3.88
C TRP A 131 15.38 31.69 4.26
N ARG A 132 14.29 32.01 3.57
CA ARG A 132 13.01 31.31 3.73
C ARG A 132 12.43 30.98 2.36
N ALA A 133 11.91 29.79 2.21
CA ALA A 133 11.13 29.41 1.04
C ALA A 133 9.84 28.71 1.47
N ARG A 134 8.76 28.99 0.76
CA ARG A 134 7.47 28.34 0.94
C ARG A 134 6.95 27.87 -0.40
N VAL A 135 6.56 26.60 -0.48
CA VAL A 135 5.92 26.01 -1.66
C VAL A 135 4.62 25.34 -1.24
N THR A 136 3.54 25.70 -1.89
CA THR A 136 2.24 25.05 -1.77
C THR A 136 2.07 24.08 -2.93
N ALA A 137 1.60 22.88 -2.64
CA ALA A 137 1.29 21.85 -3.62
C ALA A 137 -0.16 21.41 -3.45
N LYS A 138 -0.99 21.70 -4.47
CA LYS A 138 -2.40 21.31 -4.50
C LYS A 138 -2.66 20.39 -5.68
N GLY A 139 -3.00 19.15 -5.39
CA GLY A 139 -3.27 18.14 -6.41
C GLY A 139 -4.65 17.51 -6.28
N SER A 140 -5.09 16.88 -7.37
CA SER A 140 -6.33 16.11 -7.39
C SER A 140 -6.11 14.77 -8.08
N ARG A 141 -6.43 13.69 -7.37
CA ARG A 141 -6.39 12.29 -7.85
C ARG A 141 -5.07 11.88 -8.49
N VAL A 142 -3.96 12.33 -7.93
CA VAL A 142 -2.61 11.97 -8.33
C VAL A 142 -2.39 10.49 -8.03
N ARG A 143 -2.14 9.67 -9.05
CA ARG A 143 -1.86 8.26 -8.84
C ARG A 143 -0.41 8.04 -8.39
N ILE A 144 -0.27 7.40 -7.24
CA ILE A 144 0.96 6.89 -6.67
C ILE A 144 0.95 5.38 -6.77
N THR A 145 2.06 4.81 -7.23
CA THR A 145 2.24 3.37 -7.34
C THR A 145 3.57 2.99 -6.72
N VAL A 146 3.52 2.09 -5.73
CA VAL A 146 4.69 1.50 -5.08
C VAL A 146 4.62 0.00 -5.34
N PRO A 147 5.15 -0.47 -6.50
CA PRO A 147 5.13 -1.88 -6.83
C PRO A 147 5.93 -2.71 -5.81
N PRO A 148 5.52 -3.96 -5.52
CA PRO A 148 4.30 -4.62 -6.01
C PRO A 148 3.07 -4.37 -5.12
N MET A 149 3.20 -3.60 -4.03
CA MET A 149 2.26 -3.66 -2.91
C MET A 149 1.13 -2.64 -2.96
N VAL A 150 1.38 -1.40 -3.39
CA VAL A 150 0.45 -0.29 -3.15
C VAL A 150 0.14 0.49 -4.42
N ARG A 151 -1.14 0.75 -4.64
CA ARG A 151 -1.63 1.75 -5.61
C ARG A 151 -2.65 2.65 -4.95
N LEU A 152 -2.47 3.96 -5.02
CA LEU A 152 -3.36 4.92 -4.39
C LEU A 152 -3.53 6.20 -5.21
N ASP A 153 -4.72 6.78 -5.14
CA ASP A 153 -5.00 8.12 -5.66
C ASP A 153 -5.00 9.08 -4.49
N VAL A 154 -4.19 10.13 -4.56
CA VAL A 154 -4.12 11.17 -3.54
C VAL A 154 -4.52 12.53 -4.07
N SER A 155 -5.17 13.30 -3.22
CA SER A 155 -5.42 14.73 -3.43
C SER A 155 -4.70 15.50 -2.32
N PRO A 156 -3.44 15.90 -2.53
CA PRO A 156 -2.69 16.66 -1.54
C PRO A 156 -3.10 18.13 -1.55
N ASP A 157 -3.20 18.72 -0.36
CA ASP A 157 -3.17 20.16 -0.11
C ASP A 157 -2.14 20.42 0.98
N VAL A 158 -0.88 20.58 0.56
CA VAL A 158 0.27 20.63 1.46
C VAL A 158 1.10 21.89 1.24
N VAL A 159 1.77 22.31 2.30
CA VAL A 159 2.68 23.44 2.35
C VAL A 159 4.02 22.92 2.83
N PHE A 160 5.04 23.17 2.03
CA PHE A 160 6.43 22.92 2.36
C PHE A 160 7.11 24.24 2.67
N ASP A 161 7.61 24.38 3.90
CA ASP A 161 8.42 25.52 4.34
C ASP A 161 9.87 25.07 4.52
N ALA A 162 10.81 25.88 4.06
CA ALA A 162 12.23 25.58 4.11
C ALA A 162 13.04 26.77 4.64
N THR A 163 13.96 26.45 5.53
CA THR A 163 14.92 27.37 6.15
C THR A 163 16.29 26.69 6.24
N PRO A 164 17.39 27.42 6.51
CA PRO A 164 18.70 26.80 6.71
C PRO A 164 18.76 25.74 7.82
N SER A 165 17.83 25.76 8.78
CA SER A 165 17.85 24.91 9.98
C SER A 165 16.76 23.86 10.04
N LEU A 166 15.71 23.97 9.22
CA LEU A 166 14.55 23.08 9.26
C LEU A 166 13.74 23.12 7.96
N PHE A 167 13.31 21.95 7.50
CA PHE A 167 12.25 21.78 6.52
C PHE A 167 10.98 21.29 7.21
N THR A 168 9.83 21.89 6.89
CA THR A 168 8.53 21.44 7.38
C THR A 168 7.59 21.12 6.24
N LEU A 169 6.81 20.04 6.39
CA LEU A 169 5.77 19.64 5.47
C LEU A 169 4.45 19.50 6.24
N ASP A 170 3.54 20.44 6.01
CA ASP A 170 2.27 20.55 6.74
C ASP A 170 1.09 20.49 5.76
N GLY A 171 -0.02 19.86 6.15
CA GLY A 171 -1.26 19.94 5.37
C GLY A 171 -2.16 18.73 5.46
N ARG A 172 -3.00 18.57 4.44
CA ARG A 172 -3.99 17.49 4.33
C ARG A 172 -3.75 16.67 3.08
N VAL A 173 -3.95 15.36 3.17
CA VAL A 173 -3.92 14.45 2.04
C VAL A 173 -5.17 13.59 2.09
N ASP A 174 -6.03 13.73 1.09
CA ASP A 174 -7.21 12.87 0.96
C ASP A 174 -6.88 11.69 0.04
N VAL A 175 -7.22 10.47 0.48
CA VAL A 175 -7.02 9.20 -0.24
C VAL A 175 -8.38 8.64 -0.65
N PRO A 176 -9.00 9.13 -1.75
CA PRO A 176 -10.30 8.65 -2.19
C PRO A 176 -10.30 7.19 -2.66
N TRP A 177 -9.16 6.68 -3.13
CA TRP A 177 -9.03 5.32 -3.65
C TRP A 177 -7.65 4.75 -3.34
N ALA A 178 -7.61 3.50 -2.90
CA ALA A 178 -6.36 2.74 -2.84
C ALA A 178 -6.60 1.23 -2.89
N ARG A 179 -5.60 0.49 -3.36
CA ARG A 179 -5.51 -0.97 -3.33
C ARG A 179 -4.16 -1.32 -2.73
N ILE A 180 -4.20 -1.98 -1.59
CA ILE A 180 -3.04 -2.45 -0.85
C ILE A 180 -3.07 -3.97 -0.94
N VAL A 181 -2.05 -4.57 -1.54
CA VAL A 181 -1.94 -6.02 -1.71
C VAL A 181 -0.61 -6.46 -1.13
N VAL A 182 -0.65 -7.30 -0.11
CA VAL A 182 0.54 -7.91 0.47
C VAL A 182 0.55 -9.38 0.07
N HIS A 183 1.44 -9.72 -0.86
CA HIS A 183 1.75 -11.11 -1.16
C HIS A 183 2.61 -11.68 -0.03
N ASP A 184 2.67 -13.01 0.10
CA ASP A 184 3.49 -13.67 1.11
C ASP A 184 4.90 -13.06 1.15
N LEU A 185 5.33 -12.66 2.35
CA LEU A 185 6.69 -12.18 2.57
C LEU A 185 7.63 -13.34 2.19
N PRO A 186 8.66 -13.12 1.36
CA PRO A 186 9.67 -14.14 1.15
C PRO A 186 10.24 -14.54 2.51
N GLU A 187 10.50 -15.85 2.75
CA GLU A 187 11.05 -16.38 4.01
C GLU A 187 12.35 -15.69 4.46
N SER A 188 12.99 -14.92 3.56
CA SER A 188 14.18 -14.12 3.80
C SER A 188 13.93 -12.72 4.36
N ALA A 189 12.70 -12.33 4.72
CA ALA A 189 12.40 -11.04 5.34
C ALA A 189 12.79 -11.01 6.83
N VAL A 190 14.05 -11.33 7.13
CA VAL A 190 14.63 -11.05 8.44
C VAL A 190 14.88 -9.55 8.48
N GLY A 191 14.12 -8.83 9.31
CA GLY A 191 14.40 -7.42 9.57
C GLY A 191 15.87 -7.28 9.97
N VAL A 192 16.60 -6.38 9.32
CA VAL A 192 17.95 -6.04 9.76
C VAL A 192 17.85 -5.55 11.21
N SER A 193 18.57 -6.19 12.13
CA SER A 193 18.60 -5.78 13.53
C SER A 193 19.02 -4.31 13.61
N SER A 194 18.49 -3.57 14.59
CA SER A 194 18.95 -2.21 14.93
C SER A 194 20.45 -2.15 15.26
N ASP A 195 21.07 -3.31 15.50
CA ASP A 195 22.49 -3.44 15.85
C ASP A 195 23.41 -3.60 14.63
N VAL A 196 22.88 -3.54 13.41
CA VAL A 196 23.67 -3.62 12.18
C VAL A 196 24.39 -2.29 11.95
N VAL A 197 25.72 -2.31 12.07
CA VAL A 197 26.60 -1.19 11.70
C VAL A 197 27.08 -1.41 10.27
N MET A 198 26.75 -0.48 9.37
CA MET A 198 27.33 -0.48 8.02
C MET A 198 28.81 -0.14 8.13
N LEU A 199 29.67 -0.95 7.50
CA LEU A 199 31.10 -0.71 7.45
C LEU A 199 31.49 -0.22 6.06
N ASN A 200 32.43 0.72 5.98
CA ASN A 200 33.03 1.13 4.71
C ASN A 200 33.97 0.03 4.18
N ASN A 201 34.56 0.25 3.01
CA ASN A 201 35.54 -0.66 2.42
C ASN A 201 36.77 -0.93 3.31
N ASP A 202 37.02 -0.08 4.32
CA ASP A 202 38.10 -0.20 5.31
C ASP A 202 37.64 -0.81 6.64
N LEU A 203 36.44 -1.42 6.67
CA LEU A 203 35.82 -2.06 7.84
C LEU A 203 35.60 -1.12 9.03
N GLN A 204 35.45 0.19 8.78
CA GLN A 204 35.11 1.18 9.79
C GLN A 204 33.61 1.50 9.75
N PRO A 205 32.97 1.75 10.91
CA PRO A 205 31.57 2.20 10.97
C PRO A 205 31.34 3.42 10.07
N GLU A 206 30.52 3.25 9.03
CA GLU A 206 29.96 4.40 8.31
C GLU A 206 28.87 5.01 9.19
N THR A 207 29.07 6.27 9.56
CA THR A 207 27.96 7.06 10.08
C THR A 207 27.02 7.33 8.91
N PRO A 208 25.72 6.97 9.01
CA PRO A 208 24.76 7.34 7.99
C PRO A 208 24.86 8.85 7.78
N GLN A 209 25.13 9.29 6.55
CA GLN A 209 25.11 10.70 6.22
C GLN A 209 23.66 11.17 6.38
N THR A 210 23.34 11.69 7.57
CA THR A 210 22.05 12.32 7.80
C THR A 210 21.98 13.56 6.92
N ALA A 211 20.82 13.79 6.29
CA ALA A 211 20.58 15.03 5.59
C ALA A 211 20.92 16.19 6.54
N SER A 212 21.72 17.15 6.07
CA SER A 212 22.27 18.23 6.91
C SER A 212 21.21 19.14 7.54
N ILE A 213 19.96 19.06 7.07
CA ILE A 213 18.82 19.83 7.56
C ILE A 213 17.71 18.84 7.99
N PRO A 214 17.21 18.91 9.23
CA PRO A 214 16.12 18.05 9.68
C PRO A 214 14.82 18.33 8.93
N ILE A 215 13.99 17.29 8.78
CA ILE A 215 12.68 17.35 8.15
C ILE A 215 11.62 17.03 9.21
N ASN A 216 10.68 17.95 9.40
CA ASN A 216 9.48 17.72 10.21
C ASN A 216 8.26 17.61 9.30
N SER A 217 7.37 16.67 9.56
CA SER A 217 6.11 16.53 8.82
C SER A 217 4.94 16.47 9.78
N ASN A 218 3.82 17.09 9.40
CA ASN A 218 2.56 17.07 10.13
C ASN A 218 1.41 17.07 9.13
N LEU A 219 1.00 15.86 8.75
CA LEU A 219 0.01 15.63 7.72
C LEU A 219 -1.25 15.03 8.33
N THR A 220 -2.41 15.53 7.91
CA THR A 220 -3.69 14.86 8.17
C THR A 220 -4.08 14.05 6.94
N VAL A 221 -4.10 12.74 7.06
CA VAL A 221 -4.45 11.81 6.00
C VAL A 221 -5.88 11.32 6.22
N HIS A 222 -6.76 11.61 5.26
CA HIS A 222 -8.13 11.11 5.26
C HIS A 222 -8.24 9.89 4.33
N VAL A 223 -8.64 8.75 4.90
CA VAL A 223 -8.86 7.50 4.19
C VAL A 223 -10.31 7.44 3.76
N GLY A 224 -10.54 7.62 2.46
CA GLY A 224 -11.86 7.73 1.88
C GLY A 224 -12.58 6.39 1.67
N ASN A 225 -13.74 6.44 1.01
CA ASN A 225 -14.67 5.31 0.94
C ASN A 225 -14.28 4.17 -0.01
N ASN A 226 -13.20 4.27 -0.78
CA ASN A 226 -12.81 3.24 -1.74
C ASN A 226 -11.35 2.79 -1.57
N VAL A 227 -10.93 2.66 -0.31
CA VAL A 227 -9.63 2.10 0.08
C VAL A 227 -9.83 0.65 0.47
N ARG A 228 -9.10 -0.28 -0.16
CA ARG A 228 -9.19 -1.71 0.12
C ARG A 228 -7.82 -2.33 0.34
N ILE A 229 -7.79 -3.31 1.23
CA ILE A 229 -6.62 -4.13 1.56
C ILE A 229 -6.91 -5.61 1.27
N ASP A 230 -5.90 -6.30 0.74
CA ASP A 230 -5.85 -7.74 0.52
C ASP A 230 -4.49 -8.23 1.05
N ALA A 231 -4.47 -8.70 2.29
CA ALA A 231 -3.23 -9.03 2.99
C ALA A 231 -3.48 -10.13 4.02
N PHE A 232 -2.59 -11.14 4.06
CA PHE A 232 -2.60 -12.20 5.08
C PHE A 232 -3.98 -12.86 5.31
N GLY A 233 -4.73 -13.09 4.23
CA GLY A 233 -6.08 -13.66 4.28
C GLY A 233 -7.21 -12.67 4.56
N LEU A 234 -6.91 -11.44 4.97
CA LEU A 234 -7.89 -10.36 5.14
C LEU A 234 -8.15 -9.64 3.81
N LYS A 235 -9.41 -9.61 3.40
CA LYS A 235 -9.92 -8.74 2.34
C LYS A 235 -10.91 -7.76 2.94
N ALA A 236 -10.56 -6.48 3.00
CA ALA A 236 -11.34 -5.50 3.73
C ALA A 236 -11.34 -4.14 3.05
N ARG A 237 -12.40 -3.37 3.31
CA ARG A 237 -12.43 -1.93 3.05
C ARG A 237 -11.96 -1.19 4.29
N LEU A 238 -11.20 -0.11 4.08
CA LEU A 238 -10.69 0.75 5.14
C LEU A 238 -11.27 2.16 5.00
N THR A 239 -11.47 2.85 6.12
CA THR A 239 -11.87 4.26 6.21
C THR A 239 -11.29 4.88 7.47
N GLY A 240 -11.18 6.20 7.56
CA GLY A 240 -10.76 6.87 8.79
C GLY A 240 -9.85 8.07 8.57
N ASP A 241 -9.23 8.53 9.65
CA ASP A 241 -8.40 9.72 9.66
C ASP A 241 -7.16 9.47 10.51
N LEU A 242 -5.99 9.79 9.96
CA LEU A 242 -4.69 9.64 10.60
C LEU A 242 -3.94 10.96 10.57
N LYS A 243 -3.46 11.40 11.72
CA LYS A 243 -2.44 12.43 11.85
C LYS A 243 -1.08 11.76 11.82
N VAL A 244 -0.28 12.11 10.81
CA VAL A 244 1.08 11.64 10.60
C VAL A 244 2.02 12.75 11.04
N ALA A 245 2.75 12.51 12.12
CA ALA A 245 3.79 13.40 12.61
C ALA A 245 5.15 12.74 12.42
N GLN A 246 6.14 13.48 11.90
CA GLN A 246 7.51 13.00 11.81
C GLN A 246 8.44 14.11 12.28
N ASP A 247 9.40 13.75 13.13
CA ASP A 247 10.46 14.64 13.61
C ASP A 247 11.79 13.87 13.77
N LYS A 248 12.72 14.40 14.56
CA LYS A 248 14.02 13.75 14.82
C LYS A 248 13.91 12.46 15.63
N GLN A 249 12.82 12.28 16.37
CA GLN A 249 12.58 11.14 17.26
C GLN A 249 11.96 9.97 16.50
N GLY A 250 11.24 10.25 15.41
CA GLY A 250 10.76 9.23 14.49
C GLY A 250 9.42 9.57 13.84
N LEU A 251 8.76 8.54 13.32
CA LEU A 251 7.42 8.61 12.75
C LEU A 251 6.39 8.28 13.84
N GLY A 252 5.39 9.14 14.02
CA GLY A 252 4.24 8.93 14.89
C GLY A 252 2.92 9.01 14.12
N LEU A 253 1.99 8.13 14.47
CA LEU A 253 0.62 8.09 13.95
C LEU A 253 -0.39 8.25 15.09
N ASN A 254 -1.35 9.15 14.92
CA ASN A 254 -2.48 9.32 15.83
C ASN A 254 -3.79 9.36 15.05
N GLY A 255 -4.79 8.60 15.46
CA GLY A 255 -6.08 8.58 14.79
C GLY A 255 -6.66 7.18 14.74
N GLN A 256 -7.62 6.96 13.86
CA GLN A 256 -8.36 5.71 13.81
C GLN A 256 -8.59 5.26 12.37
N ILE A 257 -8.35 3.97 12.13
CA ILE A 257 -8.77 3.26 10.93
C ILE A 257 -9.90 2.32 11.29
N ASN A 258 -10.95 2.34 10.47
CA ASN A 258 -12.12 1.50 10.60
C ASN A 258 -12.18 0.50 9.43
N ILE A 259 -12.62 -0.71 9.75
CA ILE A 259 -12.97 -1.76 8.81
C ILE A 259 -14.50 -1.89 8.80
N PRO A 260 -15.20 -1.08 8.00
CA PRO A 260 -16.66 -1.12 7.91
C PRO A 260 -17.20 -2.40 7.26
N ASP A 261 -16.41 -3.04 6.40
CA ASP A 261 -16.71 -4.35 5.82
C ASP A 261 -15.42 -5.09 5.50
N GLY A 262 -15.42 -6.41 5.74
CA GLY A 262 -14.29 -7.26 5.44
C GLY A 262 -14.59 -8.73 5.64
N ARG A 263 -13.73 -9.57 5.05
CA ARG A 263 -13.77 -11.03 5.15
C ARG A 263 -12.36 -11.52 5.40
N PHE A 264 -12.19 -12.37 6.39
CA PHE A 264 -10.93 -12.98 6.77
C PHE A 264 -10.98 -14.47 6.46
N ARG A 265 -10.06 -14.93 5.61
CA ARG A 265 -9.92 -16.33 5.22
C ARG A 265 -8.52 -16.84 5.50
N ALA A 266 -8.39 -17.65 6.53
CA ALA A 266 -7.14 -18.34 6.87
C ALA A 266 -7.47 -19.60 7.69
N TYR A 267 -6.56 -20.57 7.70
CA TYR A 267 -6.67 -21.78 8.53
C TYR A 267 -8.00 -22.57 8.32
N GLY A 268 -8.52 -22.55 7.08
CA GLY A 268 -9.81 -23.19 6.75
C GLY A 268 -11.05 -22.45 7.29
N GLN A 269 -10.87 -21.29 7.93
CA GLN A 269 -11.96 -20.47 8.46
C GLN A 269 -12.31 -19.35 7.50
N ASP A 270 -13.60 -19.00 7.48
CA ASP A 270 -14.13 -17.90 6.68
C ASP A 270 -15.01 -17.01 7.55
N LEU A 271 -14.42 -15.90 8.00
CA LEU A 271 -15.01 -15.00 8.98
C LEU A 271 -15.39 -13.66 8.34
N LEU A 272 -16.59 -13.19 8.65
CA LEU A 272 -17.10 -11.88 8.26
C LEU A 272 -16.78 -10.87 9.36
N VAL A 273 -16.04 -9.81 9.02
CA VAL A 273 -15.72 -8.72 9.96
C VAL A 273 -16.98 -7.87 10.17
N ARG A 274 -17.49 -7.85 11.40
CA ARG A 274 -18.62 -7.00 11.80
C ARG A 274 -18.19 -5.65 12.34
N LYS A 275 -17.07 -5.65 13.05
CA LYS A 275 -16.47 -4.47 13.65
C LYS A 275 -14.96 -4.58 13.49
N GLY A 276 -14.32 -3.52 13.05
CA GLY A 276 -12.86 -3.44 13.11
C GLY A 276 -12.43 -2.00 13.32
N GLU A 277 -11.79 -1.76 14.45
CA GLU A 277 -11.23 -0.46 14.81
C GLU A 277 -9.75 -0.67 15.12
N LEU A 278 -8.90 0.14 14.51
CA LEU A 278 -7.47 0.23 14.79
C LEU A 278 -7.20 1.65 15.26
N LEU A 279 -6.85 1.81 16.53
CA LEU A 279 -6.56 3.10 17.13
C LEU A 279 -5.05 3.28 17.24
N PHE A 280 -4.54 4.35 16.61
CA PHE A 280 -3.13 4.73 16.63
C PHE A 280 -2.91 5.83 17.66
N SER A 281 -1.88 5.67 18.50
CA SER A 281 -1.57 6.57 19.61
C SER A 281 -0.08 6.86 19.76
N GLY A 282 0.65 6.96 18.65
CA GLY A 282 2.09 7.21 18.61
C GLY A 282 2.79 6.21 17.70
N PRO A 283 3.29 5.05 18.20
CA PRO A 283 3.99 4.08 17.37
C PRO A 283 3.14 3.59 16.19
N PRO A 284 3.66 3.64 14.95
CA PRO A 284 2.90 3.28 13.75
C PRO A 284 2.64 1.78 13.61
N ASP A 285 3.41 0.95 14.29
CA ASP A 285 3.40 -0.51 14.26
C ASP A 285 2.63 -1.17 15.42
N GLN A 286 2.23 -0.38 16.44
CA GLN A 286 1.50 -0.87 17.62
C GLN A 286 0.12 -0.21 17.78
N PRO A 287 -0.80 -0.32 16.81
CA PRO A 287 -2.18 0.14 17.03
C PRO A 287 -2.89 -0.73 18.08
N LEU A 288 -3.81 -0.12 18.81
CA LEU A 288 -4.78 -0.83 19.64
C LEU A 288 -5.87 -1.40 18.72
N LEU A 289 -6.04 -2.71 18.77
CA LEU A 289 -7.01 -3.46 17.99
C LEU A 289 -8.33 -3.58 18.77
N ASN A 290 -9.44 -3.49 18.06
CA ASN A 290 -10.76 -3.88 18.52
C ASN A 290 -11.55 -4.41 17.32
N ILE A 291 -11.36 -5.69 17.05
CA ILE A 291 -11.88 -6.35 15.86
C ILE A 291 -12.81 -7.49 16.30
N GLU A 292 -13.97 -7.57 15.67
CA GLU A 292 -14.93 -8.65 15.85
C GLU A 292 -15.27 -9.23 14.47
N ALA A 293 -15.06 -10.55 14.35
CA ALA A 293 -15.42 -11.29 13.16
C ALA A 293 -16.24 -12.53 13.55
N ILE A 294 -17.28 -12.81 12.78
CA ILE A 294 -18.17 -13.96 12.99
C ILE A 294 -18.00 -14.95 11.86
N ARG A 295 -18.22 -16.24 12.14
CA ARG A 295 -18.40 -17.22 11.08
C ARG A 295 -19.57 -16.83 10.19
N ASN A 296 -19.50 -17.19 8.91
CA ASN A 296 -20.64 -16.99 8.02
C ASN A 296 -21.88 -17.72 8.58
N PRO A 297 -23.00 -17.02 8.89
CA PRO A 297 -24.21 -17.65 9.41
C PRO A 297 -24.75 -18.77 8.50
N ASP A 298 -24.59 -18.63 7.18
CA ASP A 298 -25.00 -19.67 6.20
C ASP A 298 -24.24 -21.01 6.37
N ALA A 299 -23.13 -21.00 7.12
CA ALA A 299 -22.26 -22.15 7.36
C ALA A 299 -22.24 -22.57 8.84
N THR A 300 -23.29 -22.21 9.60
CA THR A 300 -23.43 -22.48 11.03
C THR A 300 -24.84 -23.04 11.32
N GLU A 301 -24.92 -24.12 12.08
CA GLU A 301 -26.17 -24.75 12.52
C GLU A 301 -26.82 -23.97 13.67
N ASP A 302 -28.08 -24.31 13.96
CA ASP A 302 -28.84 -23.84 15.12
C ASP A 302 -29.02 -22.31 15.24
N ASP A 303 -28.78 -21.57 14.15
CA ASP A 303 -28.83 -20.09 14.10
C ASP A 303 -27.91 -19.43 15.15
N VAL A 304 -26.80 -20.11 15.49
CA VAL A 304 -25.82 -19.65 16.48
C VAL A 304 -24.79 -18.74 15.82
N ILE A 305 -24.58 -17.55 16.39
CA ILE A 305 -23.49 -16.67 15.95
C ILE A 305 -22.24 -17.01 16.73
N ALA A 306 -21.28 -17.70 16.13
CA ALA A 306 -19.96 -17.90 16.70
C ALA A 306 -18.93 -16.96 16.06
N GLY A 307 -18.04 -16.40 16.88
CA GLY A 307 -17.06 -15.43 16.41
C GLY A 307 -15.83 -15.31 17.28
N VAL A 308 -14.89 -14.50 16.79
CA VAL A 308 -13.66 -14.12 17.47
C VAL A 308 -13.64 -12.60 17.65
N ARG A 309 -13.24 -12.18 18.85
CA ARG A 309 -12.95 -10.80 19.18
C ARG A 309 -11.46 -10.67 19.48
N VAL A 310 -10.79 -9.75 18.80
CA VAL A 310 -9.37 -9.45 18.99
C VAL A 310 -9.25 -8.04 19.58
N THR A 311 -8.63 -7.95 20.74
CA THR A 311 -8.41 -6.70 21.48
C THR A 311 -6.96 -6.58 21.95
N GLY A 312 -6.51 -5.39 22.35
CA GLY A 312 -5.12 -5.18 22.80
C GLY A 312 -4.23 -4.64 21.68
N THR A 313 -2.95 -4.48 21.96
CA THR A 313 -1.99 -3.94 20.98
C THR A 313 -1.68 -4.99 19.91
N ALA A 314 -1.22 -4.55 18.74
CA ALA A 314 -0.96 -5.45 17.62
C ALA A 314 0.17 -6.48 17.87
N ASP A 315 1.09 -6.19 18.79
CA ASP A 315 2.18 -7.07 19.23
C ASP A 315 1.75 -8.06 20.33
N GLU A 316 0.81 -7.67 21.19
CA GLU A 316 0.24 -8.50 22.25
C GLU A 316 -1.30 -8.60 22.14
N PRO A 317 -1.84 -9.14 21.03
CA PRO A 317 -3.28 -9.22 20.85
C PRO A 317 -3.87 -10.30 21.76
N LYS A 318 -5.00 -9.96 22.40
CA LYS A 318 -5.86 -10.91 23.12
C LYS A 318 -7.03 -11.32 22.22
N ALA A 319 -7.08 -12.60 21.89
CA ALA A 319 -8.19 -13.21 21.17
C ALA A 319 -9.17 -13.88 22.15
N GLU A 320 -10.45 -13.56 22.03
CA GLU A 320 -11.56 -14.14 22.79
C GLU A 320 -12.58 -14.72 21.81
N ILE A 321 -12.97 -15.97 22.04
CA ILE A 321 -14.03 -16.63 21.26
C ILE A 321 -15.36 -16.37 21.97
N PHE A 322 -16.40 -16.04 21.21
CA PHE A 322 -17.73 -15.78 21.74
C PHE A 322 -18.80 -16.47 20.91
N SER A 323 -19.98 -16.65 21.51
CA SER A 323 -21.19 -17.11 20.84
C SER A 323 -22.42 -16.31 21.26
N ASP A 324 -23.42 -16.25 20.39
CA ASP A 324 -24.77 -15.79 20.70
C ASP A 324 -25.78 -16.87 20.24
N PRO A 325 -26.51 -17.53 21.17
CA PRO A 325 -26.51 -17.32 22.62
C PRO A 325 -25.18 -17.70 23.29
N ALA A 326 -24.89 -17.11 24.46
CA ALA A 326 -23.63 -17.32 25.16
C ALA A 326 -23.46 -18.76 25.65
N MET A 327 -22.32 -19.38 25.31
CA MET A 327 -21.98 -20.76 25.65
C MET A 327 -20.56 -20.87 26.25
N PRO A 328 -20.20 -22.02 26.86
CA PRO A 328 -18.81 -22.28 27.24
C PRO A 328 -17.84 -22.18 26.04
N GLN A 329 -16.60 -21.76 26.27
CA GLN A 329 -15.63 -21.50 25.19
C GLN A 329 -15.38 -22.72 24.28
N ALA A 330 -15.38 -23.94 24.82
CA ALA A 330 -15.20 -25.15 24.04
C ALA A 330 -16.34 -25.35 23.02
N GLU A 331 -17.58 -25.08 23.44
CA GLU A 331 -18.78 -25.12 22.60
C GLU A 331 -18.70 -24.05 21.51
N ALA A 332 -18.42 -22.80 21.90
CA ALA A 332 -18.29 -21.67 20.98
C ALA A 332 -17.16 -21.89 19.95
N LEU A 333 -16.05 -22.50 20.37
CA LEU A 333 -14.96 -22.89 19.48
C LEU A 333 -15.38 -24.01 18.52
N SER A 334 -16.19 -24.98 18.96
CA SER A 334 -16.75 -26.00 18.07
C SER A 334 -17.61 -25.36 16.99
N TYR A 335 -18.52 -24.46 17.35
CA TYR A 335 -19.29 -23.70 16.36
C TYR A 335 -18.40 -22.84 15.45
N LEU A 336 -17.37 -22.19 16.00
CA LEU A 336 -16.46 -21.37 15.21
C LEU A 336 -15.69 -22.21 14.18
N LEU A 337 -15.15 -23.38 14.57
CA LEU A 337 -14.31 -24.21 13.70
C LEU A 337 -15.11 -25.14 12.79
N ARG A 338 -16.18 -25.77 13.32
CA ARG A 338 -16.99 -26.81 12.65
C ARG A 338 -18.35 -26.31 12.16
N GLY A 339 -18.88 -25.24 12.73
CA GLY A 339 -20.22 -24.75 12.44
C GLY A 339 -21.33 -25.42 13.26
N GLN A 340 -20.99 -26.24 14.25
CA GLN A 340 -21.95 -26.98 15.08
C GLN A 340 -21.39 -27.20 16.50
N GLY A 341 -22.29 -27.49 17.44
CA GLY A 341 -21.97 -27.73 18.85
C GLY A 341 -21.20 -29.01 19.14
N LEU A 342 -20.82 -29.20 20.40
CA LEU A 342 -20.27 -30.45 20.91
C LEU A 342 -21.44 -31.35 21.29
N ASP A 343 -21.79 -32.28 20.41
CA ASP A 343 -22.90 -33.19 20.68
C ASP A 343 -22.56 -34.13 21.85
N SER A 344 -23.42 -34.15 22.87
CA SER A 344 -23.22 -34.86 24.14
C SER A 344 -23.20 -36.40 24.02
N ASN A 345 -23.47 -36.94 22.82
CA ASN A 345 -23.49 -38.37 22.51
C ASN A 345 -22.24 -38.90 21.79
N GLN A 346 -21.30 -38.03 21.40
CA GLN A 346 -20.02 -38.45 20.82
C GLN A 346 -18.92 -38.40 21.88
N SER A 347 -18.09 -39.45 21.96
CA SER A 347 -16.95 -39.46 22.86
C SER A 347 -16.01 -38.28 22.54
N ASP A 348 -15.52 -37.59 23.56
CA ASP A 348 -14.56 -36.47 23.43
C ASP A 348 -13.38 -36.79 22.50
N SER A 349 -12.99 -38.06 22.37
CA SER A 349 -11.90 -38.49 21.48
C SER A 349 -12.27 -38.44 20.00
N ALA A 350 -13.53 -38.70 19.62
CA ALA A 350 -13.99 -38.65 18.23
C ALA A 350 -14.07 -37.20 17.73
N ALA A 351 -14.58 -36.30 18.57
CA ALA A 351 -14.62 -34.87 18.31
C ALA A 351 -13.19 -34.29 18.14
N MET A 352 -12.27 -34.64 19.04
CA MET A 352 -10.88 -34.18 18.98
C MET A 352 -10.11 -34.76 17.77
N THR A 353 -10.39 -36.00 17.39
CA THR A 353 -9.81 -36.63 16.20
C THR A 353 -10.30 -35.94 14.91
N SER A 354 -11.59 -35.58 14.85
CA SER A 354 -12.15 -34.84 13.70
C SER A 354 -11.55 -33.43 13.56
N MET A 355 -11.30 -32.73 14.68
CA MET A 355 -10.59 -31.44 14.68
C MET A 355 -9.16 -31.57 14.17
N LEU A 356 -8.42 -32.61 14.60
CA LEU A 356 -7.05 -32.86 14.15
C LEU A 356 -7.00 -33.19 12.64
N ILE A 357 -7.96 -33.97 12.13
CA ILE A 357 -8.06 -34.27 10.70
C ILE A 357 -8.40 -33.00 9.90
N GLY A 358 -9.38 -32.20 10.36
CA GLY A 358 -9.75 -30.94 9.73
C GLY A 358 -8.59 -29.94 9.65
N LEU A 359 -7.78 -29.83 10.72
CA LEU A 359 -6.57 -29.01 10.74
C LEU A 359 -5.47 -29.53 9.80
N GLY A 360 -5.27 -30.86 9.74
CA GLY A 360 -4.30 -31.48 8.82
C GLY A 360 -4.67 -31.30 7.34
N VAL A 361 -5.97 -31.36 7.02
CA VAL A 361 -6.49 -31.09 5.68
C VAL A 361 -6.39 -29.60 5.33
N ALA A 362 -6.74 -28.70 6.26
CA ALA A 362 -6.63 -27.26 6.06
C ALA A 362 -5.19 -26.77 5.84
N GLN A 363 -4.19 -27.41 6.47
CA GLN A 363 -2.76 -27.11 6.24
C GLN A 363 -2.23 -27.68 4.92
N SER A 364 -2.77 -28.79 4.42
CA SER A 364 -2.32 -29.41 3.16
C SER A 364 -3.03 -28.87 1.91
N GLY A 365 -4.17 -28.19 2.06
CA GLY A 365 -4.95 -27.61 0.95
C GLY A 365 -4.18 -26.63 0.06
N GLN A 366 -3.12 -25.98 0.56
CA GLN A 366 -2.26 -25.10 -0.26
C GLN A 366 -1.25 -25.85 -1.15
N VAL A 367 -0.93 -27.10 -0.84
CA VAL A 367 0.05 -27.93 -1.58
C VAL A 367 -0.62 -28.66 -2.76
N VAL A 368 -1.92 -28.95 -2.65
CA VAL A 368 -2.66 -29.78 -3.61
C VAL A 368 -2.94 -29.08 -4.95
N GLY A 369 -3.11 -27.75 -4.97
CA GLY A 369 -3.40 -27.00 -6.20
C GLY A 369 -2.34 -27.13 -7.30
N LYS A 370 -1.05 -27.25 -6.94
CA LYS A 370 0.06 -27.39 -7.91
C LYS A 370 0.18 -28.80 -8.51
N ILE A 371 -0.30 -29.83 -7.81
CA ILE A 371 -0.26 -31.21 -8.29
C ILE A 371 -1.34 -31.42 -9.36
N GLY A 372 -2.54 -30.87 -9.16
CA GLY A 372 -3.67 -31.00 -10.10
C GLY A 372 -3.39 -30.48 -11.50
N GLU A 373 -2.71 -29.33 -11.64
CA GLU A 373 -2.41 -28.72 -12.94
C GLU A 373 -1.47 -29.58 -13.79
N THR A 374 -0.55 -30.33 -13.16
CA THR A 374 0.38 -31.25 -13.86
C THR A 374 -0.36 -32.42 -14.50
N PHE A 375 -1.53 -32.79 -13.95
CA PHE A 375 -2.39 -33.88 -14.45
C PHE A 375 -3.60 -33.38 -15.25
N GLY A 376 -3.63 -32.10 -15.64
CA GLY A 376 -4.70 -31.53 -16.47
C GLY A 376 -6.00 -31.22 -15.73
N VAL A 377 -5.97 -31.15 -14.39
CA VAL A 377 -7.12 -30.77 -13.55
C VAL A 377 -6.92 -29.35 -13.04
N SER A 378 -7.79 -28.44 -13.47
CA SER A 378 -7.75 -27.03 -13.06
C SER A 378 -8.57 -26.80 -11.79
N ASN A 379 -8.10 -25.88 -10.95
CA ASN A 379 -8.73 -25.50 -9.68
C ASN A 379 -8.99 -26.70 -8.75
N LEU A 380 -7.99 -27.59 -8.61
CA LEU A 380 -8.07 -28.70 -7.67
C LEU A 380 -8.11 -28.15 -6.23
N ALA A 381 -9.20 -28.44 -5.52
CA ALA A 381 -9.42 -28.04 -4.14
C ALA A 381 -9.73 -29.28 -3.30
N LEU A 382 -9.14 -29.33 -2.11
CA LEU A 382 -9.47 -30.28 -1.06
C LEU A 382 -10.25 -29.52 0.01
N ASP A 383 -11.46 -29.97 0.30
CA ASP A 383 -12.44 -29.29 1.16
C ASP A 383 -13.11 -30.31 2.08
N THR A 384 -13.82 -29.83 3.09
CA THR A 384 -14.69 -30.65 3.95
C THR A 384 -16.11 -30.14 3.80
N GLN A 385 -17.05 -31.01 3.43
CA GLN A 385 -18.45 -30.65 3.20
C GLN A 385 -19.38 -31.58 4.00
N GLY A 386 -20.58 -31.11 4.30
CA GLY A 386 -21.55 -31.88 5.09
C GLY A 386 -21.31 -31.78 6.60
N VAL A 387 -22.30 -32.27 7.34
CA VAL A 387 -22.44 -32.12 8.80
C VAL A 387 -22.82 -33.46 9.44
N GLY A 388 -22.43 -33.69 10.69
CA GLY A 388 -22.66 -34.97 11.38
C GLY A 388 -22.14 -36.21 10.63
N ASP A 389 -22.96 -37.26 10.57
CA ASP A 389 -22.65 -38.52 9.85
C ASP A 389 -22.46 -38.33 8.34
N SER A 390 -22.97 -37.23 7.78
CA SER A 390 -22.79 -36.87 6.36
C SER A 390 -21.52 -36.07 6.07
N SER A 391 -20.66 -35.85 7.07
CA SER A 391 -19.40 -35.13 6.90
C SER A 391 -18.46 -35.91 6.00
N GLN A 392 -17.98 -35.27 4.93
CA GLN A 392 -17.16 -35.88 3.90
C GLN A 392 -15.96 -35.00 3.57
N VAL A 393 -14.81 -35.64 3.33
CA VAL A 393 -13.66 -34.99 2.69
C VAL A 393 -13.93 -34.99 1.19
N VAL A 394 -13.99 -33.81 0.59
CA VAL A 394 -14.31 -33.63 -0.82
C VAL A 394 -13.10 -33.12 -1.58
N VAL A 395 -12.69 -33.86 -2.59
CA VAL A 395 -11.77 -33.39 -3.63
C VAL A 395 -12.60 -32.89 -4.79
N SER A 396 -12.38 -31.66 -5.25
CA SER A 396 -13.08 -31.10 -6.40
C SER A 396 -12.13 -30.43 -7.38
N GLY A 397 -12.46 -30.49 -8.68
CA GLY A 397 -11.66 -29.88 -9.73
C GLY A 397 -12.38 -29.87 -11.08
N TYR A 398 -11.86 -29.09 -12.02
CA TYR A 398 -12.36 -29.00 -13.39
C TYR A 398 -11.45 -29.78 -14.34
N VAL A 399 -12.02 -30.79 -14.99
CA VAL A 399 -11.31 -31.65 -15.94
C VAL A 399 -11.44 -31.17 -17.39
N LEU A 400 -12.52 -30.44 -17.69
CA LEU A 400 -12.82 -29.82 -18.99
C LEU A 400 -13.50 -28.46 -18.76
N PRO A 401 -13.46 -27.52 -19.72
CA PRO A 401 -14.22 -26.28 -19.63
C PRO A 401 -15.71 -26.56 -19.37
N GLY A 402 -16.20 -26.13 -18.21
CA GLY A 402 -17.59 -26.30 -17.80
C GLY A 402 -17.95 -27.66 -17.19
N LEU A 403 -17.02 -28.63 -17.09
CA LEU A 403 -17.23 -29.91 -16.40
C LEU A 403 -16.44 -29.95 -15.09
N GLN A 404 -17.15 -29.93 -13.97
CA GLN A 404 -16.61 -30.10 -12.64
C GLN A 404 -16.82 -31.53 -12.16
N VAL A 405 -15.79 -32.11 -11.55
CA VAL A 405 -15.84 -33.39 -10.87
C VAL A 405 -15.62 -33.14 -9.39
N LYS A 406 -16.44 -33.76 -8.54
CA LYS A 406 -16.26 -33.81 -7.09
C LYS A 406 -16.28 -35.25 -6.63
N TYR A 407 -15.35 -35.61 -5.78
CA TYR A 407 -15.29 -36.92 -5.14
C TYR A 407 -15.22 -36.72 -3.63
N GLY A 408 -16.31 -37.07 -2.95
CA GLY A 408 -16.45 -37.03 -1.51
C GLY A 408 -16.28 -38.42 -0.90
N VAL A 409 -15.60 -38.51 0.24
CA VAL A 409 -15.60 -39.72 1.08
C VAL A 409 -16.06 -39.33 2.47
N GLY A 410 -17.13 -39.97 2.94
CA GLY A 410 -17.65 -39.79 4.28
C GLY A 410 -16.64 -40.17 5.35
N ILE A 411 -16.48 -39.29 6.32
CA ILE A 411 -15.46 -39.38 7.38
C ILE A 411 -15.87 -40.44 8.42
N PHE A 412 -17.18 -40.64 8.61
CA PHE A 412 -17.72 -41.50 9.67
C PHE A 412 -18.41 -42.75 9.11
N ASP A 413 -19.12 -42.64 7.98
CA ASP A 413 -19.82 -43.75 7.33
C ASP A 413 -18.98 -44.44 6.22
N SER A 414 -17.83 -43.87 5.84
CA SER A 414 -16.97 -44.32 4.74
C SER A 414 -17.67 -44.41 3.38
N LEU A 415 -18.79 -43.70 3.18
CA LEU A 415 -19.54 -43.71 1.93
C LEU A 415 -18.90 -42.77 0.91
N ALA A 416 -18.64 -43.28 -0.29
CA ALA A 416 -18.09 -42.48 -1.37
C ALA A 416 -19.22 -41.85 -2.21
N THR A 417 -19.10 -40.55 -2.50
CA THR A 417 -19.99 -39.82 -3.40
C THR A 417 -19.19 -39.24 -4.56
N LEU A 418 -19.69 -39.42 -5.78
CA LEU A 418 -19.16 -38.83 -6.99
C LEU A 418 -20.20 -37.86 -7.55
N THR A 419 -19.82 -36.60 -7.72
CA THR A 419 -20.66 -35.58 -8.34
C THR A 419 -20.03 -35.10 -9.63
N LEU A 420 -20.79 -35.15 -10.72
CA LEU A 420 -20.43 -34.58 -12.01
C LEU A 420 -21.36 -33.41 -12.30
N ARG A 421 -20.81 -32.21 -12.43
CA ARG A 421 -21.59 -31.00 -12.75
C ARG A 421 -21.13 -30.43 -14.07
N TYR A 422 -22.02 -30.40 -15.07
CA TYR A 422 -21.77 -29.82 -16.38
C TYR A 422 -22.61 -28.56 -16.62
N ARG A 423 -21.96 -27.49 -17.07
CA ARG A 423 -22.62 -26.24 -17.42
C ARG A 423 -23.16 -26.32 -18.85
N LEU A 424 -24.49 -26.39 -18.99
CA LEU A 424 -25.15 -26.42 -20.30
C LEU A 424 -25.27 -25.02 -20.92
N MET A 425 -25.64 -24.03 -20.11
CA MET A 425 -25.78 -22.62 -20.49
C MET A 425 -25.41 -21.73 -19.29
N PRO A 426 -25.19 -20.40 -19.47
CA PRO A 426 -25.11 -19.49 -18.34
C PRO A 426 -26.34 -19.70 -17.44
N LYS A 427 -26.10 -19.97 -16.15
CA LYS A 427 -27.13 -20.24 -15.12
C LYS A 427 -27.86 -21.59 -15.20
N LEU A 428 -27.61 -22.45 -16.19
CA LEU A 428 -28.20 -23.79 -16.30
C LEU A 428 -27.13 -24.89 -16.20
N TYR A 429 -27.31 -25.80 -15.24
CA TYR A 429 -26.36 -26.86 -14.94
C TYR A 429 -27.06 -28.22 -14.91
N LEU A 430 -26.41 -29.24 -15.46
CA LEU A 430 -26.78 -30.64 -15.28
C LEU A 430 -25.86 -31.22 -14.21
N GLU A 431 -26.43 -31.81 -13.17
CA GLU A 431 -25.70 -32.44 -12.08
C GLU A 431 -26.08 -33.91 -11.97
N ALA A 432 -25.09 -34.80 -12.00
CA ALA A 432 -25.26 -36.21 -11.72
C ALA A 432 -24.54 -36.53 -10.42
N VAL A 433 -25.25 -37.11 -9.44
CA VAL A 433 -24.69 -37.56 -8.16
C VAL A 433 -24.79 -39.08 -8.11
N SER A 434 -23.68 -39.72 -7.76
CA SER A 434 -23.57 -41.17 -7.57
C SER A 434 -22.98 -41.44 -6.20
N GLY A 435 -23.79 -41.92 -5.27
CA GLY A 435 -23.36 -42.35 -3.94
C GLY A 435 -24.17 -43.56 -3.48
N VAL A 436 -24.80 -43.46 -2.30
CA VAL A 436 -25.82 -44.43 -1.85
C VAL A 436 -27.03 -44.43 -2.79
N ASP A 437 -27.46 -43.24 -3.18
CA ASP A 437 -28.48 -43.03 -4.20
C ASP A 437 -27.86 -42.43 -5.47
N GLN A 438 -28.54 -42.64 -6.59
CA GLN A 438 -28.18 -42.06 -7.89
C GLN A 438 -29.23 -41.03 -8.27
N ALA A 439 -28.78 -39.80 -8.51
CA ALA A 439 -29.64 -38.68 -8.90
C ALA A 439 -29.09 -37.98 -10.14
N LEU A 440 -30.01 -37.47 -10.97
CA LEU A 440 -29.71 -36.61 -12.11
C LEU A 440 -30.61 -35.38 -12.04
N ASP A 441 -30.02 -34.25 -11.72
CA ASP A 441 -30.69 -33.00 -11.45
C ASP A 441 -30.37 -31.95 -12.53
N LEU A 442 -31.37 -31.13 -12.85
CA LEU A 442 -31.21 -29.97 -13.71
C LEU A 442 -31.41 -28.70 -12.85
N LEU A 443 -30.32 -27.97 -12.63
CA LEU A 443 -30.25 -26.83 -11.72
C LEU A 443 -30.24 -25.52 -12.52
N TYR A 444 -31.16 -24.60 -12.19
CA TYR A 444 -31.19 -23.25 -12.75
C TYR A 444 -31.02 -22.19 -11.66
N GLN A 445 -30.02 -21.32 -11.81
CA GLN A 445 -29.65 -20.33 -10.80
C GLN A 445 -30.23 -18.94 -11.13
N PHE A 446 -31.00 -18.37 -10.20
CA PHE A 446 -31.48 -16.99 -10.28
C PHE A 446 -30.52 -16.06 -9.51
N GLU A 447 -30.30 -14.86 -10.03
CA GLU A 447 -29.63 -13.76 -9.31
C GLU A 447 -30.71 -12.75 -8.92
N PHE A 448 -30.73 -12.32 -7.66
CA PHE A 448 -31.55 -11.20 -7.17
C PHE A 448 -30.69 -9.96 -6.99
#